data_AF-A0A260ZKB5-F1
#
_entry.id   AF-A0A260ZKB5-F1
#
_cell.length_a   1.000
_cell.length_b   1.000
_cell.length_c   1.000
_cell.angle_alpha   90.00
_cell.angle_beta   90.00
_cell.angle_gamma   90.00
#
_symmetry.space_group_name_H-M   'P 1'
#
loop_
_entity.id
_entity.type
_entity.pdbx_description
1 polymer ?
#
loop_
_entity_poly.entity_id
_entity_poly.type
_entity_poly.pdbx_seq_one_letter_code
_entity_poly.pdbx_strand_id
1 'polypeptide(L)'
;MSAEVTERFKVWTGNNETIIYSPFEYDSTWLIESWWDDLTMHTFFKNHWFKSVYLSAAYVIATNLLTRYMEPRKPKSMRPLLLLWNGILAVFSIMGTWRFGIEFYDAVFRRGFIDSICLAVNPRSPSAFWACMFALSKIAEFGDTMFLVLRKRPVIFLHWYHHAVVLILSWHAAIELTAPGRWFIFMNYLVHSIMYTYYAVTSVGYRLPKLMCQQSYDNLALSFGIYASFLILFSSFFNNAYLVKKESKPAVKTD
;
A
#
# COMPACT_ATOMS: atom_id res chain seq x y z
N MET A 1 29.61 -24.96 -7.65
CA MET A 1 28.47 -24.08 -7.98
C MET A 1 27.28 -24.65 -7.23
N SER A 2 27.09 -24.14 -6.02
CA SER A 2 26.40 -24.78 -4.88
C SER A 2 24.88 -24.83 -5.04
N ALA A 3 24.27 -25.79 -4.34
CA ALA A 3 22.83 -25.99 -4.19
C ALA A 3 22.03 -24.76 -3.67
N GLU A 4 22.67 -23.61 -3.40
CA GLU A 4 22.02 -22.36 -2.97
C GLU A 4 21.17 -21.69 -4.05
N VAL A 5 21.47 -21.92 -5.33
CA VAL A 5 20.73 -21.28 -6.43
C VAL A 5 19.33 -21.89 -6.61
N THR A 6 19.08 -23.10 -6.09
CA THR A 6 17.86 -23.86 -6.35
C THR A 6 16.68 -23.52 -5.43
N GLU A 7 16.89 -22.79 -4.32
CA GLU A 7 15.79 -22.42 -3.39
C GLU A 7 15.46 -20.93 -3.35
N ARG A 8 16.10 -20.09 -4.20
CA ARG A 8 15.87 -18.64 -4.15
C ARG A 8 14.45 -18.25 -4.54
N PHE A 9 13.80 -18.93 -5.48
CA PHE A 9 12.43 -18.59 -5.87
C PHE A 9 11.68 -19.84 -6.30
N LYS A 10 10.35 -19.79 -6.18
CA LYS A 10 9.46 -20.81 -6.73
C LYS A 10 8.61 -20.19 -7.84
N VAL A 11 8.13 -21.02 -8.75
CA VAL A 11 7.29 -20.60 -9.88
C VAL A 11 5.87 -21.06 -9.62
N TRP A 12 4.93 -20.12 -9.73
CA TRP A 12 3.51 -20.40 -9.78
C TRP A 12 3.04 -20.30 -11.22
N THR A 13 2.20 -21.23 -11.65
CA THR A 13 1.63 -21.30 -13.00
C THR A 13 0.11 -21.28 -12.90
N GLY A 14 -0.54 -20.32 -13.53
CA GLY A 14 -2.00 -20.24 -13.58
C GLY A 14 -2.47 -19.37 -14.74
N ASN A 15 -3.53 -19.78 -15.43
CA ASN A 15 -4.12 -19.05 -16.57
C ASN A 15 -3.12 -18.66 -17.68
N ASN A 16 -2.19 -19.56 -18.01
CA ASN A 16 -1.09 -19.36 -18.97
C ASN A 16 -0.06 -18.28 -18.58
N GLU A 17 -0.06 -17.84 -17.33
CA GLU A 17 0.93 -16.90 -16.78
C GLU A 17 1.82 -17.61 -15.76
N THR A 18 3.06 -17.14 -15.67
CA THR A 18 4.07 -17.64 -14.74
C THR A 18 4.53 -16.51 -13.85
N ILE A 19 4.55 -16.78 -12.54
CA ILE A 19 4.88 -15.78 -11.52
C ILE A 19 5.97 -16.35 -10.64
N ILE A 20 7.06 -15.61 -10.52
CA ILE A 20 8.16 -15.93 -9.62
C ILE A 20 7.87 -15.33 -8.24
N TYR A 21 7.91 -16.16 -7.21
CA TYR A 21 7.57 -15.75 -5.86
C TYR A 21 8.59 -16.22 -4.83
N SER A 22 8.60 -15.52 -3.70
CA SER A 22 9.40 -15.85 -2.53
C SER A 22 8.76 -17.03 -1.81
N PRO A 23 9.39 -18.22 -1.73
CA PRO A 23 8.88 -19.30 -0.90
C PRO A 23 8.81 -18.84 0.56
N PHE A 24 7.59 -18.85 1.10
CA PHE A 24 7.28 -18.59 2.50
C PHE A 24 6.09 -19.46 2.89
N GLU A 25 6.18 -20.10 4.05
CA GLU A 25 5.14 -20.97 4.61
C GLU A 25 4.80 -20.50 6.02
N TYR A 26 3.51 -20.47 6.32
CA TYR A 26 3.00 -20.06 7.62
C TYR A 26 2.84 -21.27 8.54
N ASP A 27 3.21 -21.12 9.82
CA ASP A 27 3.10 -22.20 10.81
C ASP A 27 1.65 -22.69 11.06
N SER A 28 0.68 -21.81 10.82
CA SER A 28 -0.75 -22.10 11.00
C SER A 28 -1.56 -21.29 10.00
N THR A 29 -2.71 -21.78 9.57
CA THR A 29 -3.69 -21.05 8.76
C THR A 29 -4.95 -20.74 9.57
N TRP A 30 -5.55 -19.58 9.35
CA TRP A 30 -6.83 -19.22 9.96
C TRP A 30 -8.00 -19.76 9.14
N LEU A 31 -9.16 -19.94 9.78
CA LEU A 31 -10.36 -20.47 9.12
C LEU A 31 -10.79 -19.64 7.90
N ILE A 32 -10.63 -18.32 7.94
CA ILE A 32 -10.97 -17.46 6.79
C ILE A 32 -9.98 -17.60 5.64
N GLU A 33 -8.73 -17.95 5.94
CA GLU A 33 -7.66 -18.11 4.96
C GLU A 33 -7.79 -19.45 4.22
N SER A 34 -8.43 -20.46 4.82
CA SER A 34 -8.63 -21.76 4.18
C SER A 34 -9.60 -21.74 3.00
N TRP A 35 -10.35 -20.65 2.82
CA TRP A 35 -11.27 -20.45 1.69
C TRP A 35 -10.56 -19.81 0.49
N TRP A 36 -9.27 -19.51 0.62
CA TRP A 36 -8.47 -18.92 -0.43
C TRP A 36 -8.24 -19.90 -1.57
N ASP A 37 -8.56 -19.45 -2.79
CA ASP A 37 -8.21 -20.15 -4.02
C ASP A 37 -7.51 -19.17 -4.98
N ASP A 38 -6.22 -19.41 -5.21
CA ASP A 38 -5.36 -18.54 -5.99
C ASP A 38 -5.83 -18.43 -7.44
N LEU A 39 -6.26 -19.55 -8.05
CA LEU A 39 -6.64 -19.58 -9.45
C LEU A 39 -7.96 -18.84 -9.71
N THR A 40 -8.99 -19.07 -8.88
CA THR A 40 -10.27 -18.36 -9.00
C THR A 40 -10.08 -16.86 -8.81
N MET A 41 -9.32 -16.44 -7.80
CA MET A 41 -9.13 -15.02 -7.51
C MET A 41 -8.28 -14.33 -8.57
N HIS A 42 -7.21 -14.97 -9.04
CA HIS A 42 -6.43 -14.47 -10.16
C HIS A 42 -7.28 -14.31 -11.43
N THR A 43 -8.12 -15.31 -11.74
CA THR A 43 -9.08 -15.24 -12.87
C THR A 43 -10.08 -14.11 -12.70
N PHE A 44 -10.59 -13.92 -11.47
CA PHE A 44 -11.52 -12.84 -11.16
C PHE A 44 -10.89 -11.48 -11.46
N PHE A 45 -9.69 -11.18 -10.93
CA PHE A 45 -9.04 -9.89 -11.17
C PHE A 45 -8.68 -9.73 -12.65
N LYS A 46 -8.16 -10.77 -13.31
CA LYS A 46 -7.86 -10.74 -14.76
C LYS A 46 -9.07 -10.35 -15.60
N ASN A 47 -10.24 -10.90 -15.30
CA ASN A 47 -11.46 -10.64 -16.05
C ASN A 47 -12.19 -9.35 -15.63
N HIS A 48 -11.87 -8.78 -14.46
CA HIS A 48 -12.68 -7.73 -13.87
C HIS A 48 -11.92 -6.50 -13.40
N TRP A 49 -10.60 -6.44 -13.53
CA TRP A 49 -9.80 -5.31 -13.04
C TRP A 49 -10.31 -3.98 -13.61
N PHE A 50 -10.73 -3.94 -14.88
CA PHE A 50 -11.23 -2.73 -15.54
C PHE A 50 -12.52 -2.19 -14.89
N LYS A 51 -13.27 -3.03 -14.16
CA LYS A 51 -14.43 -2.59 -13.37
C LYS A 51 -14.02 -1.58 -12.29
N SER A 52 -12.78 -1.61 -11.79
CA SER A 52 -12.25 -0.61 -10.86
C SER A 52 -12.29 0.82 -11.44
N VAL A 53 -12.09 0.98 -12.75
CA VAL A 53 -12.15 2.28 -13.44
C VAL A 53 -13.57 2.80 -13.44
N TYR A 54 -14.54 1.95 -13.81
CA TYR A 54 -15.96 2.31 -13.78
C TYR A 54 -16.45 2.61 -12.36
N LEU A 55 -16.02 1.81 -11.35
CA LEU A 55 -16.33 2.06 -9.95
C LEU A 55 -15.74 3.38 -9.45
N SER A 56 -14.52 3.71 -9.84
CA SER A 56 -13.86 4.98 -9.48
C SER A 56 -14.56 6.18 -10.11
N ALA A 57 -14.93 6.09 -11.39
CA ALA A 57 -15.71 7.12 -12.07
C ALA A 57 -17.09 7.30 -11.40
N ALA A 58 -17.79 6.19 -11.12
CA ALA A 58 -19.07 6.21 -10.42
C ALA A 58 -18.94 6.82 -9.02
N TYR A 59 -17.88 6.50 -8.29
CA TYR A 59 -17.58 7.08 -6.98
C TYR A 59 -17.37 8.60 -7.04
N VAL A 60 -16.62 9.11 -8.02
CA VAL A 60 -16.42 10.57 -8.19
C VAL A 60 -17.75 11.24 -8.52
N ILE A 61 -18.53 10.68 -9.45
CA ILE A 61 -19.86 11.22 -9.80
C ILE A 61 -20.77 11.21 -8.58
N ALA A 62 -20.88 10.08 -7.88
CA ALA A 62 -21.71 9.92 -6.70
C ALA A 62 -21.32 10.90 -5.59
N THR A 63 -20.02 11.11 -5.35
CA THR A 63 -19.52 12.08 -4.36
C THR A 63 -19.93 13.51 -4.70
N ASN A 64 -19.83 13.90 -5.97
CA ASN A 64 -20.27 15.22 -6.43
C ASN A 64 -21.79 15.40 -6.33
N LEU A 65 -22.57 14.40 -6.76
CA LEU A 65 -24.02 14.41 -6.65
C LEU A 65 -24.48 14.46 -5.20
N LEU A 66 -23.85 13.68 -4.32
CA LEU A 66 -24.15 13.66 -2.89
C LEU A 66 -23.80 15.00 -2.23
N THR A 67 -22.72 15.65 -2.66
CA THR A 67 -22.33 16.98 -2.18
C THR A 67 -23.41 18.01 -2.51
N ARG A 68 -23.84 18.08 -3.78
CA ARG A 68 -24.95 18.94 -4.23
C ARG A 68 -26.26 18.63 -3.51
N TYR A 69 -26.55 17.34 -3.31
CA TYR A 69 -27.72 16.92 -2.54
C TYR A 69 -27.65 17.39 -1.08
N MET A 70 -26.48 17.40 -0.46
CA MET A 70 -26.31 17.81 0.93
C MET A 70 -26.25 19.34 1.12
N GLU A 71 -26.04 20.15 0.07
CA GLU A 71 -25.97 21.62 0.14
C GLU A 71 -27.14 22.24 0.94
N PRO A 72 -28.42 21.99 0.62
CA PRO A 72 -29.54 22.58 1.35
C PRO A 72 -29.86 21.91 2.70
N ARG A 73 -29.21 20.78 3.04
CA ARG A 73 -29.58 19.93 4.19
C ARG A 73 -28.71 20.20 5.42
N LYS A 74 -29.19 19.85 6.61
CA LYS A 74 -28.38 19.90 7.85
C LYS A 74 -27.39 18.72 7.90
N PRO A 75 -26.20 18.87 8.52
CA PRO A 75 -25.25 17.77 8.66
C PRO A 75 -25.83 16.63 9.49
N LYS A 76 -25.62 15.37 9.05
CA LYS A 76 -26.15 14.20 9.76
C LYS A 76 -25.25 13.82 10.94
N SER A 77 -25.85 13.62 12.11
CA SER A 77 -25.22 12.99 13.27
C SER A 77 -25.30 11.47 13.13
N MET A 78 -24.15 10.81 12.96
CA MET A 78 -24.07 9.36 12.74
C MET A 78 -22.94 8.74 13.58
N ARG A 79 -22.77 9.19 14.83
CA ARG A 79 -21.63 8.78 15.67
C ARG A 79 -21.56 7.26 15.89
N PRO A 80 -22.64 6.53 16.21
CA PRO A 80 -22.56 5.07 16.40
C PRO A 80 -22.18 4.34 15.12
N LEU A 81 -22.72 4.77 13.97
CA LEU A 81 -22.39 4.19 12.67
C LEU A 81 -20.93 4.44 12.29
N LEU A 82 -20.40 5.64 12.57
CA LEU A 82 -18.99 5.94 12.39
C LEU A 82 -18.09 5.13 13.32
N LEU A 83 -18.49 4.95 14.58
CA LEU A 83 -17.73 4.12 15.52
C LEU A 83 -17.65 2.69 15.00
N LEU A 84 -18.78 2.12 14.57
CA LEU A 84 -18.85 0.78 14.00
C LEU A 84 -17.99 0.67 12.74
N TRP A 85 -18.15 1.62 11.81
CA TRP A 85 -17.41 1.64 10.54
C TRP A 85 -15.90 1.71 10.75
N ASN A 86 -15.43 2.71 11.51
CA ASN A 86 -14.01 2.87 11.80
C ASN A 86 -13.49 1.71 12.65
N GLY A 87 -14.29 1.17 13.57
CA GLY A 87 -13.93 0.00 14.38
C GLY A 87 -13.70 -1.26 13.55
N ILE A 88 -14.60 -1.54 12.60
CA ILE A 88 -14.47 -2.67 11.66
C ILE A 88 -13.20 -2.49 10.81
N LEU A 89 -13.00 -1.32 10.22
CA LEU A 89 -11.82 -1.06 9.38
C LEU A 89 -10.51 -1.06 10.18
N ALA A 90 -10.54 -0.64 11.45
CA ALA A 90 -9.40 -0.74 12.36
C ALA A 90 -9.03 -2.20 12.64
N VAL A 91 -10.00 -3.03 13.06
CA VAL A 91 -9.76 -4.46 13.32
C VAL A 91 -9.26 -5.17 12.07
N PHE A 92 -9.92 -4.94 10.93
CA PHE A 92 -9.50 -5.47 9.63
C PHE A 92 -8.05 -5.09 9.31
N SER A 93 -7.70 -3.82 9.50
CA SER A 93 -6.35 -3.33 9.19
C SER A 93 -5.30 -3.85 10.17
N ILE A 94 -5.62 -3.99 11.46
CA ILE A 94 -4.73 -4.58 12.48
C ILE A 94 -4.46 -6.05 12.15
N MET A 95 -5.50 -6.82 11.80
CA MET A 95 -5.35 -8.21 11.40
C MET A 95 -4.51 -8.33 10.12
N GLY A 96 -4.75 -7.47 9.13
CA GLY A 96 -3.94 -7.39 7.91
C GLY A 96 -2.48 -7.05 8.19
N THR A 97 -2.21 -6.02 9.01
CA THR A 97 -0.84 -5.64 9.43
C THR A 97 -0.13 -6.79 10.12
N TRP A 98 -0.78 -7.45 11.08
CA TRP A 98 -0.18 -8.60 11.79
C TRP A 98 0.14 -9.71 10.80
N ARG A 99 -0.86 -10.12 10.03
CA ARG A 99 -0.81 -11.37 9.29
C ARG A 99 0.06 -11.28 8.05
N PHE A 100 -0.11 -10.21 7.29
CA PHE A 100 0.76 -9.88 6.16
C PHE A 100 2.16 -9.46 6.62
N GLY A 101 2.26 -8.86 7.81
CA GLY A 101 3.53 -8.43 8.42
C GLY A 101 4.51 -9.57 8.70
N ILE A 102 4.03 -10.78 8.97
CA ILE A 102 4.87 -11.97 9.16
C ILE A 102 5.67 -12.28 7.89
N GLU A 103 5.00 -12.36 6.74
CA GLU A 103 5.67 -12.60 5.44
C GLU A 103 6.51 -11.40 5.02
N PHE A 104 6.02 -10.18 5.26
CA PHE A 104 6.78 -8.96 5.00
C PHE A 104 8.10 -8.94 5.77
N TYR A 105 8.08 -9.33 7.06
CA TYR A 105 9.27 -9.38 7.89
C TYR A 105 10.30 -10.39 7.32
N ASP A 106 9.85 -11.57 6.91
CA ASP A 106 10.71 -12.58 6.31
C ASP A 106 11.33 -12.09 4.98
N ALA A 107 10.49 -11.58 4.08
CA ALA A 107 10.90 -11.08 2.78
C ALA A 107 11.92 -9.94 2.86
N VAL A 108 11.76 -9.02 3.82
CA VAL A 108 12.64 -7.84 3.95
C VAL A 108 13.88 -8.12 4.78
N PHE A 109 13.71 -8.71 5.97
CA PHE A 109 14.79 -8.79 6.96
C PHE A 109 15.58 -10.09 6.91
N ARG A 110 14.98 -11.20 6.47
CA ARG A 110 15.69 -12.49 6.36
C ARG A 110 16.23 -12.72 4.95
N ARG A 111 15.43 -12.40 3.93
CA ARG A 111 15.80 -12.61 2.52
C ARG A 111 16.50 -11.40 1.89
N GLY A 112 16.25 -10.21 2.42
CA GLY A 112 16.88 -8.97 2.00
C GLY A 112 16.07 -8.16 0.99
N PHE A 113 16.45 -6.90 0.83
CA PHE A 113 15.70 -5.90 0.09
C PHE A 113 15.41 -6.29 -1.37
N ILE A 114 16.38 -6.84 -2.10
CA ILE A 114 16.21 -7.22 -3.51
C ILE A 114 15.13 -8.28 -3.68
N ASP A 115 15.14 -9.33 -2.87
CA ASP A 115 14.11 -10.37 -2.92
C ASP A 115 12.74 -9.78 -2.54
N SER A 116 12.69 -8.84 -1.61
CA SER A 116 11.45 -8.17 -1.19
C SER A 116 10.75 -7.36 -2.29
N ILE A 117 11.49 -6.88 -3.30
CA ILE A 117 10.97 -6.06 -4.41
C ILE A 117 10.90 -6.81 -5.75
N CYS A 118 11.67 -7.89 -5.91
CA CYS A 118 11.74 -8.67 -7.15
C CYS A 118 10.89 -9.94 -7.13
N LEU A 119 10.63 -10.52 -5.95
CA LEU A 119 9.87 -11.76 -5.80
C LEU A 119 8.49 -11.49 -5.24
N ALA A 120 7.47 -11.95 -5.96
CA ALA A 120 6.08 -11.81 -5.56
C ALA A 120 5.80 -12.54 -4.24
N VAL A 121 4.67 -12.22 -3.64
CA VAL A 121 4.10 -12.99 -2.54
C VAL A 121 3.69 -14.36 -3.06
N ASN A 122 3.91 -15.42 -2.26
CA ASN A 122 3.44 -16.76 -2.60
C ASN A 122 1.92 -16.76 -2.86
N PRO A 123 1.46 -17.04 -4.09
CA PRO A 123 0.03 -16.94 -4.44
C PRO A 123 -0.87 -17.88 -3.64
N ARG A 124 -0.34 -18.98 -3.09
CA ARG A 124 -1.10 -19.96 -2.28
C ARG A 124 -1.07 -19.67 -0.78
N SER A 125 -0.33 -18.65 -0.36
CA SER A 125 -0.13 -18.35 1.05
C SER A 125 -1.26 -17.49 1.63
N PRO A 126 -1.46 -17.50 2.96
CA PRO A 126 -2.27 -16.51 3.66
C PRO A 126 -2.00 -15.05 3.25
N SER A 127 -0.77 -14.68 2.92
CA SER A 127 -0.45 -13.32 2.46
C SER A 127 -1.20 -12.94 1.19
N ALA A 128 -1.38 -13.88 0.25
CA ALA A 128 -2.12 -13.63 -0.98
C ALA A 128 -3.61 -13.40 -0.71
N PHE A 129 -4.19 -14.14 0.24
CA PHE A 129 -5.54 -13.87 0.76
C PHE A 129 -5.65 -12.45 1.31
N TRP A 130 -4.73 -12.03 2.17
CA TRP A 130 -4.74 -10.67 2.75
C TRP A 130 -4.46 -9.59 1.69
N ALA A 131 -3.66 -9.87 0.66
CA ALA A 131 -3.49 -8.97 -0.49
C ALA A 131 -4.79 -8.82 -1.31
N CYS A 132 -5.56 -9.90 -1.50
CA CYS A 132 -6.87 -9.82 -2.13
C CYS A 132 -7.85 -9.02 -1.28
N MET A 133 -7.93 -9.31 0.03
CA MET A 133 -8.77 -8.57 0.95
C MET A 133 -8.43 -7.07 0.99
N PHE A 134 -7.14 -6.73 0.89
CA PHE A 134 -6.68 -5.36 0.71
C PHE A 134 -7.24 -4.71 -0.55
N ALA A 135 -7.15 -5.38 -1.70
CA ALA A 135 -7.68 -4.84 -2.96
C ALA A 135 -9.20 -4.64 -2.90
N LEU A 136 -9.92 -5.56 -2.26
CA LEU A 136 -11.37 -5.45 -2.05
C LEU A 136 -11.74 -4.33 -1.05
N SER A 137 -10.92 -4.10 -0.01
CA SER A 137 -11.19 -3.06 0.99
C SER A 137 -11.26 -1.66 0.39
N LYS A 138 -10.57 -1.40 -0.73
CA LYS A 138 -10.58 -0.09 -1.40
C LYS A 138 -11.96 0.33 -1.91
N ILE A 139 -12.83 -0.63 -2.22
CA ILE A 139 -14.24 -0.34 -2.50
C ILE A 139 -14.97 0.10 -1.22
N ALA A 140 -14.76 -0.63 -0.12
CA ALA A 140 -15.39 -0.28 1.15
C ALA A 140 -14.98 1.13 1.60
N GLU A 141 -13.70 1.48 1.45
CA GLU A 141 -13.14 2.78 1.84
C GLU A 141 -13.76 4.00 1.12
N PHE A 142 -14.49 3.82 0.00
CA PHE A 142 -15.32 4.89 -0.56
C PHE A 142 -16.40 5.40 0.41
N GLY A 143 -16.81 4.56 1.36
CA GLY A 143 -17.70 4.95 2.45
C GLY A 143 -17.14 6.09 3.30
N ASP A 144 -15.82 6.21 3.45
CA ASP A 144 -15.21 7.31 4.23
C ASP A 144 -15.58 8.67 3.66
N THR A 145 -15.50 8.80 2.33
CA THR A 145 -15.87 10.02 1.63
C THR A 145 -17.36 10.29 1.74
N MET A 146 -18.21 9.26 1.63
CA MET A 146 -19.65 9.40 1.83
C MET A 146 -19.95 9.95 3.23
N PHE A 147 -19.30 9.44 4.27
CA PHE A 147 -19.46 9.94 5.64
C PHE A 147 -18.99 11.38 5.82
N LEU A 148 -17.90 11.78 5.15
CA LEU A 148 -17.44 13.18 5.15
C LEU A 148 -18.48 14.11 4.53
N VAL A 149 -19.01 13.76 3.36
CA VAL A 149 -20.03 14.56 2.65
C VAL A 149 -21.32 14.66 3.48
N LEU A 150 -21.81 13.54 4.02
CA LEU A 150 -23.04 13.52 4.85
C LEU A 150 -22.91 14.35 6.13
N ARG A 151 -21.68 14.56 6.62
CA ARG A 151 -21.37 15.39 7.79
C ARG A 151 -21.01 16.83 7.44
N LYS A 152 -21.06 17.20 6.15
CA LYS A 152 -20.58 18.50 5.65
C LYS A 152 -19.14 18.81 6.07
N ARG A 153 -18.27 17.80 6.05
CA ARG A 153 -16.83 17.97 6.20
C ARG A 153 -16.21 18.18 4.81
N PRO A 154 -15.19 19.06 4.68
CA PRO A 154 -14.57 19.33 3.40
C PRO A 154 -13.90 18.06 2.86
N VAL A 155 -14.24 17.67 1.64
CA VAL A 155 -13.57 16.59 0.91
C VAL A 155 -12.46 17.22 0.08
N ILE A 156 -11.23 17.14 0.58
CA ILE A 156 -10.05 17.69 -0.10
C ILE A 156 -9.69 16.87 -1.34
N PHE A 157 -9.05 17.51 -2.33
CA PHE A 157 -8.62 16.87 -3.58
C PHE A 157 -7.85 15.58 -3.34
N LEU A 158 -6.84 15.65 -2.45
CA LEU A 158 -5.99 14.51 -2.13
C LEU A 158 -6.79 13.29 -1.68
N HIS A 159 -7.86 13.48 -0.90
CA HIS A 159 -8.64 12.37 -0.35
C HIS A 159 -9.39 11.62 -1.46
N TRP A 160 -10.24 12.32 -2.23
CA TRP A 160 -11.05 11.62 -3.22
C TRP A 160 -10.22 11.11 -4.39
N TYR A 161 -9.17 11.85 -4.79
CA TYR A 161 -8.23 11.42 -5.83
C TYR A 161 -7.47 10.16 -5.39
N HIS A 162 -6.93 10.15 -4.16
CA HIS A 162 -6.25 8.99 -3.60
C HIS A 162 -7.16 7.76 -3.62
N HIS A 163 -8.37 7.83 -3.06
CA HIS A 163 -9.28 6.67 -3.02
C HIS A 163 -9.61 6.12 -4.42
N ALA A 164 -9.82 6.98 -5.41
CA ALA A 164 -10.07 6.54 -6.79
C ALA A 164 -8.84 5.83 -7.39
N VAL A 165 -7.65 6.44 -7.28
CA VAL A 165 -6.43 5.91 -7.90
C VAL A 165 -5.96 4.63 -7.23
N VAL A 166 -5.98 4.55 -5.89
CA VAL A 166 -5.54 3.33 -5.18
C VAL A 166 -6.44 2.13 -5.46
N LEU A 167 -7.73 2.32 -5.74
CA LEU A 167 -8.60 1.23 -6.19
C LEU A 167 -8.14 0.68 -7.55
N ILE A 168 -7.91 1.56 -8.52
CA ILE A 168 -7.49 1.17 -9.88
C ILE A 168 -6.13 0.46 -9.83
N LEU A 169 -5.16 1.08 -9.13
CA LEU A 169 -3.81 0.53 -9.04
C LEU A 169 -3.77 -0.80 -8.31
N SER A 170 -4.50 -0.95 -7.19
CA SER A 170 -4.53 -2.23 -6.45
C SER A 170 -5.16 -3.37 -7.26
N TRP A 171 -6.23 -3.09 -8.02
CA TRP A 171 -6.90 -4.09 -8.84
C TRP A 171 -6.09 -4.48 -10.07
N HIS A 172 -5.39 -3.52 -10.69
CA HIS A 172 -4.44 -3.82 -11.76
C HIS A 172 -3.24 -4.63 -11.25
N ALA A 173 -2.65 -4.20 -10.13
CA ALA A 173 -1.50 -4.87 -9.52
C ALA A 173 -1.81 -6.29 -9.03
N ALA A 174 -3.07 -6.61 -8.74
CA ALA A 174 -3.51 -7.95 -8.35
C ALA A 174 -3.42 -8.98 -9.50
N ILE A 175 -3.44 -8.54 -10.77
CA ILE A 175 -3.25 -9.42 -11.94
C ILE A 175 -1.78 -9.81 -12.03
N GLU A 176 -0.89 -8.84 -11.96
CA GLU A 176 0.54 -9.03 -12.13
C GLU A 176 1.23 -9.57 -10.87
N LEU A 177 0.49 -9.67 -9.75
CA LEU A 177 1.01 -10.01 -8.41
C LEU A 177 2.32 -9.26 -8.11
N THR A 178 2.31 -7.95 -8.41
CA THR A 178 3.53 -7.14 -8.42
C THR A 178 4.30 -7.27 -7.10
N ALA A 179 5.57 -7.68 -7.19
CA ALA A 179 6.42 -7.87 -6.02
C ALA A 179 6.57 -6.61 -5.14
N PRO A 180 6.73 -5.39 -5.70
CA PRO A 180 6.73 -4.16 -4.91
C PRO A 180 5.38 -3.89 -4.20
N GLY A 181 4.28 -4.49 -4.67
CA GLY A 181 2.96 -4.38 -4.06
C GLY A 181 2.96 -4.80 -2.59
N ARG A 182 3.84 -5.72 -2.19
CA ARG A 182 4.03 -6.15 -0.78
C ARG A 182 4.31 -4.95 0.15
N TRP A 183 5.22 -4.05 -0.24
CA TRP A 183 5.54 -2.85 0.55
C TRP A 183 4.35 -1.91 0.68
N PHE A 184 3.65 -1.69 -0.43
CA PHE A 184 2.48 -0.83 -0.46
C PHE A 184 1.33 -1.37 0.42
N ILE A 185 1.03 -2.66 0.33
CA ILE A 185 0.00 -3.34 1.12
C ILE A 185 0.33 -3.25 2.61
N PHE A 186 1.55 -3.62 3.01
CA PHE A 186 1.95 -3.59 4.42
C PHE A 186 1.91 -2.17 5.00
N MET A 187 2.50 -1.19 4.33
CA MET A 187 2.50 0.21 4.77
C MET A 187 1.07 0.76 4.88
N ASN A 188 0.21 0.48 3.91
CA ASN A 188 -1.18 0.94 3.96
C ASN A 188 -1.94 0.28 5.11
N TYR A 189 -1.83 -1.04 5.31
CA TYR A 189 -2.44 -1.71 6.46
C TYR A 189 -1.98 -1.10 7.78
N LEU A 190 -0.68 -0.89 7.94
CA LEU A 190 -0.11 -0.27 9.14
C LEU A 190 -0.68 1.12 9.38
N VAL A 191 -0.66 2.00 8.39
CA VAL A 191 -1.20 3.36 8.53
C VAL A 191 -2.70 3.34 8.79
N HIS A 192 -3.45 2.49 8.09
CA HIS A 192 -4.90 2.35 8.27
C HIS A 192 -5.27 1.80 9.65
N SER A 193 -4.46 0.87 10.20
CA SER A 193 -4.65 0.36 11.56
C SER A 193 -4.59 1.51 12.58
N ILE A 194 -3.63 2.43 12.44
CA ILE A 194 -3.46 3.59 13.32
C ILE A 194 -4.58 4.61 13.06
N MET A 195 -4.81 4.97 11.80
CA MET A 195 -5.76 6.01 11.39
C MET A 195 -7.20 5.66 11.78
N TYR A 196 -7.67 4.44 11.48
CA TYR A 196 -9.04 4.04 11.83
C TYR A 196 -9.22 3.82 13.32
N THR A 197 -8.21 3.34 14.05
CA THR A 197 -8.25 3.29 15.52
C THR A 197 -8.41 4.71 16.09
N TYR A 198 -7.64 5.67 15.58
CA TYR A 198 -7.77 7.08 15.95
C TYR A 198 -9.18 7.64 15.64
N TYR A 199 -9.74 7.33 14.47
CA TYR A 199 -11.10 7.77 14.12
C TYR A 199 -12.20 7.09 14.95
N ALA A 200 -12.04 5.82 15.29
CA ALA A 200 -12.94 5.11 16.20
C ALA A 200 -12.94 5.76 17.59
N VAL A 201 -11.76 5.99 18.18
CA VAL A 201 -11.62 6.65 19.50
C VAL A 201 -12.21 8.06 19.47
N THR A 202 -11.89 8.86 18.45
CA THR A 202 -12.40 10.23 18.35
C THR A 202 -13.90 10.31 18.08
N SER A 203 -14.51 9.24 17.53
CA SER A 203 -15.98 9.16 17.34
C SER A 203 -16.76 9.05 18.66
N VAL A 204 -16.14 8.51 19.72
CA VAL A 204 -16.68 8.45 21.09
C VAL A 204 -16.57 9.81 21.81
N GLY A 205 -15.86 10.78 21.22
CA GLY A 205 -15.68 12.12 21.78
C GLY A 205 -14.37 12.29 22.55
N TYR A 206 -13.55 11.25 22.66
CA TYR A 206 -12.22 11.34 23.25
C TYR A 206 -11.27 12.02 22.27
N ARG A 207 -10.71 13.17 22.64
CA ARG A 207 -9.69 13.87 21.86
C ARG A 207 -8.33 13.52 22.43
N LEU A 208 -7.54 12.77 21.67
CA LEU A 208 -6.14 12.54 22.01
C LEU A 208 -5.42 13.90 22.10
N PRO A 209 -4.52 14.09 23.08
CA PRO A 209 -3.77 15.33 23.21
C PRO A 209 -3.00 15.58 21.92
N LYS A 210 -3.15 16.77 21.33
CA LYS A 210 -2.32 17.17 20.19
C LYS A 210 -0.88 17.21 20.67
N LEU A 211 -0.02 16.35 20.14
CA LEU A 211 1.41 16.45 20.37
C LEU A 211 1.85 17.83 19.88
N MET A 212 2.25 18.70 20.81
CA MET A 212 2.77 20.01 20.47
C MET A 212 4.15 19.81 19.85
N CYS A 213 4.22 19.85 18.53
CA CYS A 213 5.50 19.88 17.83
C CYS A 213 5.94 21.33 17.71
N GLN A 214 7.07 21.69 18.34
CA GLN A 214 7.69 23.01 18.19
C GLN A 214 8.21 23.26 16.76
N GLN A 215 8.43 22.20 15.98
CA GLN A 215 9.02 22.29 14.65
C GLN A 215 8.06 22.93 13.64
N SER A 216 8.54 23.98 12.95
CA SER A 216 7.83 24.59 11.83
C SER A 216 8.00 23.77 10.55
N TYR A 217 7.03 23.89 9.65
CA TYR A 217 7.12 23.31 8.31
C TYR A 217 8.33 23.87 7.53
N ASP A 218 8.69 25.13 7.74
CA ASP A 218 9.85 25.76 7.08
C ASP A 218 11.17 25.13 7.52
N ASN A 219 11.34 24.89 8.83
CA ASN A 219 12.54 24.25 9.35
C ASN A 219 12.66 22.80 8.86
N LEU A 220 11.52 22.10 8.80
CA LEU A 220 11.47 20.74 8.27
C LEU A 220 11.84 20.70 6.78
N ALA A 221 11.29 21.61 5.97
CA ALA A 221 11.59 21.73 4.55
C ALA A 221 13.06 22.06 4.28
N LEU A 222 13.63 23.02 5.02
CA LEU A 222 15.05 23.37 4.94
C LEU A 222 15.94 22.19 5.32
N SER A 223 15.61 21.50 6.41
CA SER A 223 16.35 20.31 6.86
C SER A 223 16.35 19.22 5.78
N PHE A 224 15.18 18.88 5.22
CA PHE A 224 15.10 17.89 4.14
C PHE A 224 15.86 18.34 2.89
N GLY A 225 15.80 19.62 2.53
CA GLY A 225 16.55 20.16 1.40
C GLY A 225 18.07 20.03 1.58
N ILE A 226 18.58 20.34 2.77
CA ILE A 226 20.01 20.22 3.10
C ILE A 226 20.45 18.75 3.07
N TYR A 227 19.69 17.84 3.69
CA TYR A 227 20.06 16.42 3.67
C TYR A 227 20.00 15.81 2.27
N ALA A 228 19.02 16.21 1.44
CA ALA A 228 18.96 15.79 0.04
C ALA A 228 20.15 16.29 -0.77
N SER A 229 20.58 17.55 -0.57
CA SER A 229 21.74 18.09 -1.29
C SER A 229 23.05 17.38 -0.91
N PHE A 230 23.23 17.07 0.38
CA PHE A 230 24.35 16.26 0.84
C PHE A 230 24.33 14.85 0.24
N LEU A 231 23.16 14.20 0.17
CA LEU A 231 23.03 12.89 -0.44
C LEU A 231 23.44 12.92 -1.93
N ILE A 232 23.01 13.94 -2.67
CA ILE A 232 23.37 14.11 -4.09
C ILE A 232 24.88 14.33 -4.24
N LEU A 233 25.46 15.25 -3.45
CA LEU A 233 26.89 15.54 -3.49
C LEU A 233 27.73 14.32 -3.13
N PHE A 234 27.33 13.60 -2.09
CA PHE A 234 28.02 12.39 -1.65
C PHE A 234 27.90 11.26 -2.69
N SER A 235 26.72 11.08 -3.28
CA SER A 235 26.52 10.09 -4.36
C SER A 235 27.37 10.42 -5.58
N SER A 236 27.45 11.70 -5.96
CA SER A 236 28.30 12.19 -7.06
C SER A 236 29.78 11.97 -6.76
N PHE A 237 30.23 12.33 -5.56
CA PHE A 237 31.59 12.07 -5.10
C PHE A 237 31.92 10.58 -5.12
N PHE A 238 31.05 9.74 -4.53
CA PHE A 238 31.26 8.31 -4.44
C PHE A 238 31.33 7.66 -5.83
N ASN A 239 30.44 8.05 -6.73
CA ASN A 239 30.45 7.57 -8.11
C ASN A 239 31.76 7.95 -8.82
N ASN A 240 32.19 9.21 -8.73
CA ASN A 240 33.41 9.69 -9.38
C ASN A 240 34.70 9.15 -8.75
N ALA A 241 34.71 8.91 -7.44
CA ALA A 241 35.89 8.47 -6.71
C ALA A 241 36.10 6.94 -6.79
N TYR A 242 35.01 6.16 -6.77
CA TYR A 242 35.08 4.71 -6.59
C TYR A 242 34.50 3.90 -7.74
N LEU A 243 33.52 4.41 -8.50
CA LEU A 243 32.82 3.64 -9.51
C LEU A 243 33.27 3.97 -10.94
N VAL A 244 33.56 5.24 -11.24
CA VAL A 244 34.06 5.67 -12.55
C VAL A 244 35.55 5.31 -12.66
N LYS A 245 35.85 4.28 -13.46
CA LYS A 245 37.22 3.91 -13.81
C LYS A 245 37.81 5.03 -14.68
N LYS A 246 38.76 5.80 -14.14
CA LYS A 246 39.49 6.82 -14.94
C LYS A 246 40.21 6.13 -16.10
N GLU A 247 39.83 6.45 -17.33
CA GLU A 247 40.61 6.05 -18.50
C GLU A 247 41.98 6.74 -18.46
N SER A 248 43.05 5.96 -18.63
CA SER A 248 44.41 6.48 -18.74
C SER A 248 44.54 7.29 -20.04
N LYS A 249 44.88 8.57 -19.94
CA LYS A 249 45.16 9.40 -21.12
C LYS A 249 46.27 8.74 -21.96
N PRO A 250 46.12 8.64 -23.30
CA PRO A 250 47.19 8.13 -24.15
C PRO A 250 48.39 9.08 -24.07
N ALA A 251 49.57 8.51 -23.91
CA ALA A 251 50.82 9.26 -23.86
C ALA A 251 50.99 10.08 -25.16
N VAL A 252 51.12 11.39 -25.02
CA VAL A 252 51.50 12.28 -26.12
C VAL A 252 52.88 11.86 -26.58
N LYS A 253 53.00 11.35 -27.80
CA LYS A 253 54.31 11.20 -28.46
C LYS A 253 54.79 12.61 -28.82
N THR A 254 55.84 13.05 -28.15
CA THR A 254 56.65 14.18 -28.58
C THR A 254 57.60 13.67 -29.67
N ASP A 255 57.40 14.17 -30.89
CA ASP A 255 58.37 14.05 -31.99
C ASP A 255 59.53 15.07 -31.80
#